data_AF-Q9TG88-F1
#
_entry.id   AF-Q9TG88-F1
#
_cell.length_a   1.000
_cell.length_b   1.000
_cell.length_c   1.000
_cell.angle_alpha   90.00
_cell.angle_beta   90.00
_cell.angle_gamma   90.00
#
_symmetry.space_group_name_H-M   'P 1'
#
loop_
_entity.id
_entity.type
_entity.pdbx_description
1 polymer ?
#
loop_
_entity_poly.entity_id
_entity_poly.type
_entity_poly.pdbx_seq_one_letter_code
_entity_poly.pdbx_strand_id
1 'polypeptide(L)'
;LAETNRAPFDLTEGESELVSGFNVEYAAGPFALFFLAEYANILMMNTLTTILFFSPGTTTTPENFTINVMTKTVILSIGFLWVRASYPRFRYDQLMHLLWKQFLPLTLALCLWYISFPTFSSSIPPM
;
A
#
# COMPACT_ATOMS: atom_id res chain seq x y z
N LEU A 1 -1.92 1.27 -1.17
CA LEU A 1 -3.25 1.48 -1.79
C LEU A 1 -3.20 2.52 -2.91
N ALA A 2 -2.78 3.76 -2.63
CA ALA A 2 -2.56 4.77 -3.69
C ALA A 2 -1.37 4.42 -4.61
N GLU A 3 -0.25 3.96 -4.03
CA GLU A 3 0.94 3.55 -4.80
C GLU A 3 0.73 2.31 -5.68
N THR A 4 -0.25 1.48 -5.34
CA THR A 4 -0.59 0.27 -6.09
C THR A 4 -1.60 0.55 -7.22
N ASN A 5 -1.92 1.82 -7.52
CA ASN A 5 -2.88 2.26 -8.53
C ASN A 5 -4.21 1.48 -8.51
N ARG A 6 -4.72 1.15 -7.30
CA ARG A 6 -5.92 0.33 -7.14
C ARG A 6 -7.10 1.14 -6.62
N ALA A 7 -8.29 0.72 -7.02
CA ALA A 7 -9.55 1.35 -6.62
C ALA A 7 -9.61 1.43 -5.08
N PRO A 8 -9.86 2.62 -4.52
CA PRO A 8 -10.48 3.81 -5.12
C PRO A 8 -9.52 4.85 -5.74
N PHE A 9 -8.22 4.58 -5.80
CA PHE A 9 -7.17 5.47 -6.37
C PHE A 9 -6.69 5.01 -7.77
N ASP A 10 -7.48 4.18 -8.43
CA ASP A 10 -7.24 3.67 -9.77
C ASP A 10 -7.57 4.74 -10.82
N LEU A 11 -6.61 5.66 -11.04
CA LEU A 11 -6.73 6.79 -11.98
C LEU A 11 -6.00 6.50 -13.31
N THR A 12 -4.95 5.70 -13.29
CA THR A 12 -4.17 5.30 -14.47
C THR A 12 -4.89 4.28 -15.36
N GLU A 13 -5.81 3.49 -14.80
CA GLU A 13 -6.74 2.64 -15.58
C GLU A 13 -8.12 3.30 -15.71
N GLY A 14 -8.42 4.28 -14.84
CA GLY A 14 -9.70 4.94 -14.67
C GLY A 14 -9.90 6.24 -15.45
N GLU A 15 -8.94 6.70 -16.25
CA GLU A 15 -9.15 7.68 -17.33
C GLU A 15 -9.98 7.10 -18.50
N SER A 16 -10.89 6.19 -18.16
CA SER A 16 -11.87 5.48 -18.96
C SER A 16 -12.99 6.38 -19.47
N GLU A 17 -12.63 7.56 -19.97
CA GLU A 17 -13.31 8.20 -21.09
C GLU A 17 -12.63 7.84 -22.43
N LEU A 18 -11.43 7.26 -22.40
CA LEU A 18 -10.79 6.60 -23.55
C LEU A 18 -10.37 5.18 -23.13
N VAL A 19 -10.67 4.19 -23.99
CA VAL A 19 -10.43 2.74 -23.84
C VAL A 19 -9.12 2.45 -23.09
N SER A 20 -9.15 1.57 -22.06
CA SER A 20 -8.04 0.98 -21.26
C SER A 20 -6.68 1.69 -21.14
N GLY A 21 -6.65 3.03 -21.07
CA GLY A 21 -5.46 3.84 -20.76
C GLY A 21 -4.19 3.43 -21.50
N PHE A 22 -3.11 3.18 -20.75
CA PHE A 22 -1.80 2.80 -21.30
C PHE A 22 -1.71 1.34 -21.81
N ASN A 23 -2.68 0.48 -21.45
CA ASN A 23 -2.65 -0.94 -21.81
C ASN A 23 -3.23 -1.24 -23.21
N VAL A 24 -3.85 -0.25 -23.87
CA VAL A 24 -4.54 -0.41 -25.17
C VAL A 24 -3.60 -0.85 -26.28
N GLU A 25 -2.37 -0.34 -26.28
CA GLU A 25 -1.43 -0.52 -27.39
C GLU A 25 -0.68 -1.85 -27.32
N TYR A 26 -0.80 -2.59 -26.22
CA TYR A 26 -0.03 -3.80 -25.98
C TYR A 26 -0.77 -5.05 -26.45
N ALA A 27 -0.08 -5.86 -27.26
CA ALA A 27 -0.51 -7.21 -27.60
C ALA A 27 -0.55 -8.12 -26.35
N ALA A 28 -1.18 -9.30 -26.48
CA ALA A 28 -1.49 -10.20 -25.36
C ALA A 28 -0.28 -10.59 -24.46
N GLY A 29 0.94 -10.68 -25.01
CA GLY A 29 2.14 -11.02 -24.24
C GLY A 29 2.56 -9.92 -23.26
N PRO A 30 2.94 -8.72 -23.73
CA PRO A 30 3.27 -7.58 -22.86
C PRO A 30 2.11 -7.19 -21.92
N PHE A 31 0.86 -7.31 -22.36
CA PHE A 31 -0.32 -7.12 -21.53
C PHE A 31 -0.31 -8.03 -20.29
N ALA A 32 -0.04 -9.34 -20.46
CA ALA A 32 0.03 -10.28 -19.35
C ALA A 32 1.13 -9.93 -18.33
N LEU A 33 2.26 -9.38 -18.77
CA LEU A 33 3.34 -8.95 -17.89
C LEU A 33 2.94 -7.75 -17.03
N PHE A 34 2.17 -6.80 -17.56
CA PHE A 34 1.67 -5.67 -16.77
C PHE A 34 0.70 -6.12 -15.67
N PHE A 35 -0.25 -7.03 -15.98
CA PHE A 35 -1.13 -7.58 -14.95
C PHE A 35 -0.34 -8.33 -13.88
N LEU A 36 0.61 -9.15 -14.28
CA LEU A 36 1.45 -9.89 -13.34
C LEU A 36 2.25 -8.94 -12.44
N ALA A 37 2.83 -7.88 -13.00
CA ALA A 37 3.56 -6.87 -12.25
C ALA A 37 2.67 -6.09 -11.27
N GLU A 38 1.44 -5.72 -11.67
CA GLU A 38 0.49 -5.03 -10.80
C GLU A 38 0.11 -5.90 -9.58
N TYR A 39 -0.21 -7.18 -9.81
CA TYR A 39 -0.52 -8.11 -8.71
C TYR A 39 0.70 -8.42 -7.84
N ALA A 40 1.89 -8.52 -8.44
CA ALA A 40 3.13 -8.68 -7.68
C ALA A 40 3.39 -7.48 -6.77
N ASN A 41 3.17 -6.25 -7.26
CA ASN A 41 3.31 -5.04 -6.46
C ASN A 41 2.31 -4.98 -5.29
N ILE A 42 1.08 -5.46 -5.49
CA ILE A 42 0.09 -5.55 -4.40
C ILE A 42 0.58 -6.51 -3.31
N LEU A 43 1.09 -7.69 -3.69
CA LEU A 43 1.61 -8.65 -2.71
C LEU A 43 2.86 -8.10 -2.00
N MET A 44 3.79 -7.49 -2.74
CA MET A 44 5.00 -6.89 -2.18
C MET A 44 4.69 -5.76 -1.19
N MET A 45 3.71 -4.89 -1.51
CA MET A 45 3.36 -3.81 -0.59
C MET A 45 2.66 -4.32 0.68
N ASN A 46 1.86 -5.39 0.56
CA ASN A 46 1.25 -6.06 1.71
C ASN A 46 2.28 -6.79 2.59
N THR A 47 3.32 -7.39 2.01
CA THR A 47 4.42 -7.99 2.78
C THR A 47 5.23 -6.93 3.51
N LEU A 48 5.56 -5.82 2.84
CA LEU A 48 6.30 -4.70 3.45
C LEU A 48 5.51 -4.06 4.61
N THR A 49 4.21 -3.81 4.42
CA THR A 49 3.35 -3.27 5.50
C THR A 49 3.21 -4.24 6.68
N THR A 50 3.14 -5.55 6.42
CA THR A 50 3.14 -6.57 7.48
C THR A 50 4.42 -6.53 8.31
N ILE A 51 5.57 -6.39 7.66
CA ILE A 51 6.87 -6.34 8.32
C ILE A 51 7.00 -5.06 9.17
N LEU A 52 6.62 -3.90 8.61
CA LEU A 52 6.76 -2.60 9.29
C LEU A 52 5.80 -2.42 10.47
N PHE A 53 4.53 -2.80 10.33
CA PHE A 53 3.50 -2.45 11.32
C PHE A 53 3.05 -3.63 12.17
N PHE A 54 2.94 -4.82 11.58
CA PHE A 54 2.36 -5.97 12.26
C PHE A 54 3.38 -6.90 12.90
N SER A 55 4.68 -6.61 12.78
CA SER A 55 5.85 -7.37 13.28
C SER A 55 5.58 -8.89 13.42
N PRO A 56 6.13 -9.74 12.56
CA PRO A 56 5.88 -11.18 12.59
C PRO A 56 6.41 -11.89 13.87
N GLY A 57 7.03 -11.14 14.79
CA GLY A 57 7.55 -11.64 16.05
C GLY A 57 8.85 -12.42 15.88
N THR A 58 9.60 -12.56 16.96
CA THR A 58 10.79 -13.42 17.03
C THR A 58 10.37 -14.86 17.32
N THR A 59 9.65 -15.50 16.40
CA THR A 59 9.37 -16.93 16.55
C THR A 59 10.67 -17.71 16.41
N THR A 60 10.98 -18.55 17.39
CA THR A 60 12.25 -19.29 17.53
C THR A 60 12.53 -20.28 16.40
N THR A 61 11.56 -20.55 15.52
CA THR A 61 11.72 -21.40 14.35
C THR A 61 11.47 -20.61 13.05
N PRO A 62 12.31 -20.80 12.01
CA PRO A 62 12.20 -20.06 10.75
C PRO A 62 10.89 -20.38 10.00
N GLU A 63 10.36 -21.60 10.14
CA GLU A 63 9.13 -22.01 9.49
C GLU A 63 7.88 -21.33 10.08
N ASN A 64 7.83 -21.15 11.40
CA ASN A 64 6.71 -20.43 12.04
C ASN A 64 6.73 -18.94 11.69
N PHE A 65 7.93 -18.37 11.49
CA PHE A 65 8.06 -16.98 11.06
C PHE A 65 7.46 -16.79 9.67
N THR A 66 7.81 -17.64 8.70
CA THR A 66 7.26 -17.53 7.33
C THR A 66 5.76 -17.76 7.31
N ILE A 67 5.24 -18.73 8.06
CA ILE A 67 3.79 -18.95 8.19
C ILE A 67 3.08 -17.72 8.79
N ASN A 68 3.65 -17.10 9.82
CA ASN A 68 3.06 -15.91 10.45
C ASN A 68 3.05 -14.69 9.50
N VAL A 69 4.13 -14.48 8.75
CA VAL A 69 4.18 -13.44 7.71
C VAL A 69 3.11 -13.72 6.65
N MET A 70 3.09 -14.94 6.09
CA MET A 70 2.18 -15.28 5.00
C MET A 70 0.70 -15.23 5.40
N THR A 71 0.36 -15.62 6.62
CA THR A 71 -1.02 -15.51 7.11
C THR A 71 -1.45 -14.05 7.28
N LYS A 72 -0.60 -13.21 7.88
CA LYS A 72 -0.88 -11.77 8.03
C LYS A 72 -0.99 -11.06 6.68
N THR A 73 -0.13 -11.40 5.70
CA THR A 73 -0.18 -10.79 4.37
C THR A 73 -1.43 -11.19 3.60
N VAL A 74 -1.91 -12.43 3.74
CA VAL A 74 -3.18 -12.88 3.16
C VAL A 74 -4.36 -12.14 3.78
N ILE A 75 -4.36 -11.90 5.10
CA ILE A 75 -5.41 -11.12 5.76
C ILE A 75 -5.45 -9.68 5.21
N LEU A 76 -4.28 -9.04 5.05
CA LEU A 76 -4.20 -7.69 4.47
C LEU A 76 -4.65 -7.66 3.00
N SER A 77 -4.28 -8.67 2.20
CA SER A 77 -4.68 -8.73 0.79
C SER A 77 -6.19 -8.94 0.61
N ILE A 78 -6.84 -9.71 1.50
CA ILE A 78 -8.31 -9.79 1.57
C ILE A 78 -8.92 -8.42 1.88
N GLY A 79 -8.30 -7.65 2.79
CA GLY A 79 -8.68 -6.26 3.06
C GLY A 79 -8.62 -5.37 1.82
N PHE A 80 -7.57 -5.49 1.00
CA PHE A 80 -7.47 -4.78 -0.29
C PHE A 80 -8.60 -5.14 -1.26
N LEU A 81 -8.95 -6.42 -1.37
CA LEU A 81 -10.07 -6.86 -2.19
C LEU A 81 -11.41 -6.32 -1.68
N TRP A 82 -11.58 -6.27 -0.35
CA TRP A 82 -12.81 -5.75 0.26
C TRP A 82 -12.94 -4.22 0.06
N VAL A 83 -11.86 -3.47 0.22
CA VAL A 83 -11.84 -2.02 -0.05
C VAL A 83 -12.20 -1.74 -1.51
N ARG A 84 -11.66 -2.52 -2.45
CA ARG A 84 -12.03 -2.44 -3.88
C ARG A 84 -13.52 -2.67 -4.11
N ALA A 85 -14.15 -3.60 -3.40
CA ALA A 85 -15.56 -3.92 -3.56
C ALA A 85 -16.51 -2.87 -2.93
N SER A 86 -16.03 -2.11 -1.94
CA SER A 86 -16.89 -1.27 -1.08
C SER A 86 -16.91 0.21 -1.47
N TYR A 87 -15.81 0.74 -2.02
CA TYR A 87 -15.67 2.19 -2.25
C TYR A 87 -15.75 2.57 -3.74
N PRO A 88 -16.46 3.67 -4.06
CA PRO A 88 -16.43 4.24 -5.41
C PRO A 88 -15.07 4.89 -5.69
N ARG A 89 -14.74 5.08 -6.97
CA ARG A 89 -13.49 5.73 -7.41
C ARG A 89 -13.46 7.20 -7.00
N PHE A 90 -12.31 7.68 -6.52
CA PHE A 90 -12.07 9.10 -6.27
C PHE A 90 -11.62 9.82 -7.53
N ARG A 91 -12.01 11.08 -7.68
CA ARG A 91 -11.47 11.95 -8.75
C ARG A 91 -10.06 12.40 -8.41
N TYR A 92 -9.22 12.63 -9.42
CA TYR A 92 -7.83 13.11 -9.26
C TYR A 92 -7.72 14.34 -8.34
N ASP A 93 -8.61 15.31 -8.50
CA ASP A 93 -8.61 16.54 -7.68
C ASP A 93 -8.86 16.25 -6.20
N GLN A 94 -9.73 15.28 -5.89
CA GLN A 94 -10.03 14.87 -4.51
C GLN A 94 -8.85 14.09 -3.90
N LEU A 95 -8.19 13.26 -4.71
CA LEU A 95 -6.97 12.55 -4.30
C LEU A 95 -5.85 13.55 -3.97
N MET A 96 -5.63 14.55 -4.82
CA MET A 96 -4.62 15.58 -4.57
C MET A 96 -4.95 16.42 -3.36
N HIS A 97 -6.22 16.80 -3.17
CA HIS A 97 -6.65 17.50 -1.97
C HIS A 97 -6.39 16.69 -0.70
N LEU A 98 -6.71 15.39 -0.72
CA LEU A 98 -6.54 14.50 0.42
C LEU A 98 -5.05 14.30 0.77
N LEU A 99 -4.19 14.05 -0.22
CA LEU A 99 -2.75 13.91 0.02
C LEU A 99 -2.11 15.22 0.51
N TRP A 100 -2.38 16.33 -0.17
CA TRP A 100 -1.68 17.59 0.10
C TRP A 100 -2.25 18.39 1.27
N LYS A 101 -3.58 18.44 1.43
CA LYS A 101 -4.19 19.27 2.48
C LYS A 101 -4.47 18.50 3.77
N GLN A 102 -4.62 17.17 3.71
CA GLN A 102 -4.94 16.39 4.90
C GLN A 102 -3.78 15.52 5.36
N PHE A 103 -3.22 14.68 4.50
CA PHE A 103 -2.14 13.78 4.91
C PHE A 103 -0.81 14.50 5.12
N LEU A 104 -0.42 15.44 4.25
CA LEU A 104 0.88 16.10 4.36
C LEU A 104 1.06 16.91 5.66
N PRO A 105 0.08 17.72 6.14
CA PRO A 105 0.21 18.39 7.43
C PRO A 105 0.26 17.40 8.60
N LEU A 106 -0.52 16.31 8.52
CA LEU A 106 -0.55 15.29 9.56
C LEU A 106 0.76 14.49 9.64
N THR A 107 1.35 14.12 8.50
CA THR A 107 2.63 13.39 8.46
C THR A 107 3.77 14.26 8.97
N LEU A 108 3.78 15.56 8.67
CA LEU A 108 4.75 16.49 9.24
C LEU A 108 4.60 16.62 10.76
N ALA A 109 3.37 16.73 11.26
CA ALA A 109 3.12 16.75 12.70
C ALA A 109 3.58 15.45 13.39
N LEU A 110 3.27 14.29 12.80
CA LEU A 110 3.73 12.99 13.30
C LEU A 110 5.26 12.86 13.23
N CYS A 111 5.92 13.36 12.19
CA CYS A 111 7.38 13.35 12.08
C CYS A 111 8.03 14.10 13.25
N LEU A 112 7.55 15.32 13.54
CA LEU A 112 8.02 16.10 14.68
C LEU A 112 7.75 15.38 16.01
N TRP A 113 6.60 14.71 16.14
CA TRP A 113 6.29 13.90 17.31
C TRP A 113 7.27 12.73 17.47
N TYR A 114 7.52 11.94 16.41
CA TYR A 114 8.41 10.78 16.48
C TYR A 114 9.87 11.16 16.74
N ILE A 115 10.30 12.38 16.41
CA ILE A 115 11.62 12.90 16.78
C ILE A 115 11.66 13.34 18.25
N SER A 116 10.62 14.05 18.72
CA SER A 116 10.59 14.62 20.07
C SER A 116 10.22 13.61 21.16
N PHE A 117 9.41 12.61 20.85
CA PHE A 117 8.91 11.67 21.84
C PHE A 117 10.01 10.76 22.44
N PRO A 118 10.90 10.12 21.66
CA PRO A 118 11.98 9.29 22.21
C PRO A 118 13.01 10.09 23.01
N THR A 119 13.24 11.36 22.63
CA THR A 119 14.14 12.25 23.37
C THR A 119 13.53 12.69 24.69
N PHE A 120 12.22 12.97 24.72
CA PHE A 120 11.49 13.29 25.95
C PHE A 120 11.40 12.09 26.92
N SER A 121 11.06 10.90 26.42
CA SER A 121 10.91 9.70 27.26
C SER A 121 12.23 8.99 27.58
N SER A 122 13.38 9.57 27.21
CA SER A 122 14.71 8.93 27.32
C SER A 122 14.75 7.50 26.72
N SER A 123 13.97 7.26 25.67
CA SER A 123 13.77 5.94 25.04
C SER A 123 14.36 5.93 23.62
N ILE A 124 15.58 6.44 23.46
CA ILE A 124 16.26 6.41 22.16
C ILE A 124 16.69 4.96 21.89
N PRO A 125 16.28 4.36 20.75
CA PRO A 125 16.70 3.01 20.42
C PRO A 125 18.23 2.94 20.23
N PRO A 126 18.86 1.79 20.54
CA PRO A 126 20.28 1.60 20.24
C PRO A 126 20.54 1.69 18.74
N MET A 127 21.70 2.25 18.40
CA MET A 127 22.21 2.33 17.01
C MET A 127 22.49 0.94 16.44
#